data_AF-A0A2K4ZQ45-F1
#
_entry.id   AF-A0A2K4ZQ45-F1
#
_cell.length_a   1.000
_cell.length_b   1.000
_cell.length_c   1.000
_cell.angle_alpha   90.00
_cell.angle_beta   90.00
_cell.angle_gamma   90.00
#
_symmetry.space_group_name_H-M   'P 1'
#
loop_
_entity.id
_entity.type
_entity.pdbx_description
1 polymer ?
#
loop_
_entity_poly.entity_id
_entity_poly.type
_entity_poly.pdbx_seq_one_letter_code
_entity_poly.pdbx_strand_id
1 'polypeptide(L)' 'MSLSSKMPDGRIIYGAAAQQHIIKEDGGWDEHHRKFAERVADIAVREYNKDLSKQNFTVVKGKKKIG' A
#
# COMPACT_ATOMS: atom_id res chain seq x y z
N MET A 1 -18.43 -10.21 -9.08
CA MET A 1 -17.44 -11.14 -9.69
C MET A 1 -16.86 -12.00 -8.58
N SER A 2 -16.79 -13.32 -8.75
CA SER A 2 -16.01 -14.18 -7.86
C SER A 2 -14.53 -14.10 -8.25
N LEU A 3 -13.64 -14.08 -7.26
CA LEU A 3 -12.19 -14.16 -7.50
C LEU A 3 -11.88 -15.48 -8.22
N SER A 4 -11.06 -15.43 -9.27
CA SER A 4 -10.65 -16.61 -10.03
C SER A 4 -9.21 -16.50 -10.49
N SER A 5 -8.55 -17.64 -10.70
CA SER A 5 -7.20 -17.71 -11.27
C SER A 5 -7.05 -18.96 -12.14
N LYS A 6 -6.20 -18.88 -13.18
CA LYS A 6 -5.93 -19.97 -14.12
C LYS A 6 -4.67 -20.71 -13.69
N MET A 7 -4.81 -22.00 -13.43
CA MET A 7 -3.73 -22.89 -13.08
C MET A 7 -2.83 -23.22 -14.28
N PRO A 8 -1.57 -23.66 -14.06
CA PRO A 8 -0.66 -24.06 -15.13
C PRO A 8 -1.19 -25.18 -16.04
N ASP A 9 -2.03 -26.06 -15.51
CA ASP A 9 -2.68 -27.14 -16.26
C ASP A 9 -3.94 -26.70 -17.02
N GLY A 10 -4.24 -25.40 -17.03
CA GLY A 10 -5.35 -24.80 -17.75
C GLY A 10 -6.67 -24.76 -17.00
N ARG A 11 -6.78 -25.37 -15.80
CA ARG A 11 -7.98 -25.29 -14.97
C ARG A 11 -8.19 -23.89 -14.41
N ILE A 12 -9.45 -23.51 -14.18
CA ILE A 12 -9.81 -22.28 -13.46
C ILE A 12 -10.24 -22.64 -12.04
N ILE A 13 -9.63 -22.00 -11.06
CA ILE A 13 -10.00 -22.10 -9.65
C ILE A 13 -10.64 -20.80 -9.18
N TYR A 14 -11.43 -20.87 -8.11
CA TYR A 14 -12.26 -19.77 -7.65
C TYR A 14 -12.15 -19.55 -6.14
N GLY A 15 -12.58 -18.36 -5.70
CA GLY A 15 -12.72 -18.00 -4.28
C GLY A 15 -11.41 -18.12 -3.51
N ALA A 16 -11.45 -18.76 -2.34
CA ALA A 16 -10.29 -18.90 -1.47
C ALA A 16 -9.13 -19.65 -2.13
N ALA A 17 -9.41 -20.67 -2.97
CA ALA A 17 -8.36 -21.38 -3.69
C ALA A 17 -7.61 -20.45 -4.66
N ALA A 18 -8.36 -19.62 -5.41
CA ALA A 18 -7.76 -18.61 -6.28
C ALA A 18 -6.92 -17.60 -5.49
N GLN A 19 -7.41 -17.16 -4.33
CA GLN A 19 -6.66 -16.27 -3.45
C GLN A 19 -5.33 -16.88 -3.00
N GLN A 20 -5.34 -18.12 -2.52
CA GLN A 20 -4.11 -18.80 -2.10
C GLN A 20 -3.12 -18.97 -3.25
N HIS A 21 -3.62 -19.26 -4.46
CA HIS A 21 -2.77 -19.37 -5.62
C HIS A 21 -2.11 -18.05 -5.98
N ILE A 22 -2.86 -16.95 -6.00
CA ILE A 22 -2.33 -15.59 -6.25
C ILE A 22 -1.28 -15.23 -5.21
N ILE A 23 -1.57 -15.43 -3.92
CA ILE A 23 -0.61 -15.14 -2.84
C ILE A 23 0.69 -15.93 -3.04
N LYS A 24 0.59 -17.20 -3.43
CA LYS A 24 1.76 -18.04 -3.71
C LYS A 24 2.58 -17.49 -4.89
N GLU A 25 1.92 -17.06 -5.97
CA GLU A 25 2.59 -16.47 -7.13
C GLU A 25 3.22 -15.10 -6.83
N ASP A 26 2.64 -14.35 -5.88
CA ASP A 26 3.14 -13.04 -5.45
C ASP A 26 4.38 -13.08 -4.55
N GLY A 27 4.96 -14.26 -4.31
CA GLY A 27 6.10 -14.47 -3.43
C GLY A 27 5.74 -15.03 -2.04
N GLY A 28 4.50 -15.50 -1.88
CA GLY A 28 3.98 -16.01 -0.61
C GLY A 28 3.37 -14.92 0.27
N TRP A 29 2.93 -15.32 1.45
CA TRP A 29 2.16 -14.46 2.36
C TRP A 29 2.90 -13.22 2.83
N ASP A 30 4.19 -13.34 3.14
CA ASP A 30 5.00 -12.23 3.66
C ASP A 30 5.17 -11.14 2.60
N GLU A 31 5.56 -11.54 1.38
CA GLU A 31 5.78 -10.62 0.28
C GLU A 31 4.48 -9.98 -0.21
N HIS A 32 3.39 -10.76 -0.30
CA HIS A 32 2.08 -10.24 -0.67
C HIS A 32 1.59 -9.18 0.32
N HIS A 33 1.73 -9.43 1.63
CA HIS A 33 1.35 -8.45 2.64
C HIS A 33 2.30 -7.26 2.73
N ARG A 34 3.61 -7.43 2.48
CA ARG A 34 4.57 -6.32 2.37
C ARG A 34 4.14 -5.35 1.29
N LYS A 35 3.87 -5.84 0.07
CA LYS A 35 3.39 -5.03 -1.06
C LYS A 35 2.06 -4.33 -0.74
N PHE A 36 1.14 -5.02 -0.06
CA PHE A 36 -0.12 -4.42 0.37
C PHE A 36 0.11 -3.27 1.37
N ALA A 37 0.93 -3.50 2.39
CA ALA A 37 1.25 -2.51 3.41
C ALA A 37 1.96 -1.27 2.82
N GLU A 38 2.92 -1.47 1.92
CA GLU A 38 3.60 -0.39 1.20
C GLU A 38 2.61 0.47 0.41
N ARG A 39 1.69 -0.16 -0.33
CA ARG A 39 0.66 0.57 -1.09
C ARG A 39 -0.26 1.38 -0.18
N VAL A 40 -0.64 0.84 0.98
CA VAL A 40 -1.47 1.57 1.95
C VAL A 40 -0.70 2.76 2.53
N ALA A 41 0.56 2.56 2.91
CA ALA A 41 1.42 3.62 3.43
C ALA A 41 1.62 4.75 2.41
N ASP A 42 1.87 4.42 1.15
CA ASP A 42 2.04 5.41 0.08
C ASP A 42 0.79 6.25 -0.12
N ILE A 43 -0.40 5.63 -0.10
CA ILE A 43 -1.67 6.35 -0.21
C ILE A 43 -1.84 7.29 0.99
N ALA A 44 -1.59 6.81 2.20
CA ALA A 44 -1.72 7.61 3.41
C ALA A 44 -0.78 8.83 3.40
N VAL A 45 0.50 8.62 3.06
CA VAL A 45 1.50 9.69 2.95
C VAL A 45 1.12 10.69 1.86
N ARG A 46 0.64 10.20 0.71
CA ARG A 46 0.22 11.08 -0.40
C ARG A 46 -0.95 11.98 0.01
N GLU A 47 -1.98 11.43 0.64
CA GLU A 47 -3.12 12.24 1.09
C GLU A 47 -2.71 13.20 2.22
N TYR A 48 -1.87 12.76 3.15
CA TYR A 48 -1.31 13.62 4.20
C TYR A 48 -0.55 14.81 3.60
N ASN A 49 0.36 14.58 2.65
CA ASN A 49 1.13 15.63 1.99
C ASN A 49 0.24 16.59 1.20
N LYS A 50 -0.79 16.06 0.54
CA LYS A 50 -1.79 16.87 -0.16
C LYS A 50 -2.51 17.82 0.79
N ASP A 51 -2.90 17.35 1.97
CA ASP A 51 -3.54 18.19 2.97
C ASP A 51 -2.58 19.18 3.63
N LEU A 52 -1.33 18.76 3.89
CA LEU A 52 -0.26 19.63 4.38
C LEU A 52 0.00 20.78 3.40
N SER A 53 0.01 20.49 2.09
CA SER A 53 0.27 21.50 1.05
C SER A 53 -0.78 22.61 0.98
N LYS A 54 -2.00 22.37 1.51
CA LYS A 54 -3.07 23.37 1.58
C LYS A 54 -2.95 24.27 2.81
N GLN A 55 -2.10 23.92 3.77
CA GLN A 55 -1.92 24.69 4.98
C GLN A 55 -0.93 25.83 4.76
N ASN A 56 -1.34 27.05 5.10
CA ASN A 56 -0.46 28.22 5.10
C ASN A 56 0.35 28.22 6.40
N PHE A 57 1.55 27.64 6.36
CA PHE A 57 2.46 27.69 7.50
C PHE A 57 3.08 29.09 7.63
N THR A 58 2.78 29.76 8.74
CA THR A 58 3.50 30.97 9.13
C THR A 58 4.80 30.56 9.82
N VAL A 59 5.93 30.69 9.13
CA VAL A 59 7.26 30.46 9.73
C VAL A 59 7.50 31.53 10.78
N VAL A 60 7.36 31.17 12.06
CA VAL A 60 7.76 32.05 13.16
C VAL A 60 9.29 31.99 13.25
N LYS A 61 9.95 33.05 12.75
CA LYS A 61 11.40 33.20 12.83
C LYS A 61 11.79 33.35 14.31
N GLY A 62 12.12 32.24 14.96
CA GLY A 62 12.57 32.23 16.35
C GLY A 62 13.76 33.17 16.51
N LYS A 63 13.67 34.13 17.44
CA LYS A 63 14.83 34.93 17.83
C LYS A 63 15.87 33.98 18.44
N LYS A 64 16.93 33.71 17.70
CA LYS A 64 18.13 33.02 18.20
C LYS A 64 18.64 33.83 19.39
N LYS A 65 18.44 33.36 20.63
CA LYS A 65 19.10 33.94 21.80
C LYS A 65 20.58 33.57 21.67
N ILE A 66 21.38 34.56 21.26
CA ILE A 66 22.83 34.50 21.38
C ILE A 66 23.10 34.86 22.85
N GLY A 67 23.47 33.86 23.64
CA GLY A 67 24.09 34.04 24.95
C GLY A 67 25.59 33.89 24.80
#